data_AF-A0A7V7WFQ7-F1
#
_entry.id   AF-A0A7V7WFQ7-F1
#
_cell.length_a   1.000
_cell.length_b   1.000
_cell.length_c   1.000
_cell.angle_alpha   90.00
_cell.angle_beta   90.00
_cell.angle_gamma   90.00
#
_symmetry.space_group_name_H-M   'P 1'
#
loop_
_entity.id
_entity.type
_entity.pdbx_description
1 polymer ?
#
loop_
_entity_poly.entity_id
_entity_poly.type
_entity_poly.pdbx_seq_one_letter_code
_entity_poly.pdbx_strand_id
1 'polypeptide(L)'
;GYENCLKVSDILRKAIQYSLDHRPEALDYALSFARGMDPKTADRFVGMYVNELTVDYGERGRAALRRLFEEATAKKLIPEMPALEFVGD
;
A
#
# COMPACT_ATOMS: atom_id res chain seq x y z
N GLY A 1 17.21 2.84 -11.95
CA GLY A 1 18.17 2.38 -10.93
C GLY A 1 17.62 2.63 -9.53
N TYR A 2 18.26 2.09 -8.50
CA TYR A 2 17.81 2.14 -7.10
C TYR A 2 17.49 3.56 -6.59
N GLU A 3 18.28 4.56 -6.99
CA GLU A 3 18.03 5.97 -6.65
C GLU A 3 16.65 6.48 -7.11
N ASN A 4 16.18 6.04 -8.28
CA ASN A 4 14.85 6.40 -8.76
C ASN A 4 13.76 5.71 -7.94
N CYS A 5 14.00 4.48 -7.47
CA CYS A 5 13.07 3.76 -6.59
C CYS A 5 12.91 4.52 -5.26
N LEU A 6 14.00 5.00 -4.66
CA LEU A 6 13.96 5.82 -3.45
C LEU A 6 13.15 7.10 -3.66
N LYS A 7 13.44 7.84 -4.74
CA LYS A 7 12.73 9.10 -5.06
C LYS A 7 11.24 8.86 -5.26
N VAL A 8 10.86 7.84 -6.03
CA VAL A 8 9.45 7.51 -6.28
C VAL A 8 8.76 7.04 -5.00
N SER A 9 9.41 6.19 -4.20
CA SER A 9 8.87 5.73 -2.92
C SER A 9 8.57 6.90 -1.96
N ASP A 10 9.51 7.85 -1.82
CA ASP A 10 9.31 9.03 -0.98
C ASP A 10 8.18 9.93 -1.49
N ILE A 11 8.08 10.13 -2.81
CA ILE A 11 6.97 10.89 -3.43
C ILE A 11 5.63 10.22 -3.14
N LEU A 12 5.54 8.89 -3.33
CA LEU A 12 4.31 8.14 -3.07
C LEU A 12 3.89 8.20 -1.61
N ARG A 13 4.83 8.00 -0.68
CA ARG A 13 4.58 8.13 0.76
C ARG A 13 4.03 9.51 1.12
N LYS A 14 4.64 10.58 0.61
CA LYS A 14 4.18 11.96 0.81
C LYS A 14 2.80 12.21 0.21
N ALA A 15 2.53 11.68 -0.99
CA ALA A 15 1.24 11.84 -1.64
C ALA A 15 0.11 11.13 -0.87
N ILE A 16 0.36 9.90 -0.40
CA ILE A 16 -0.61 9.15 0.41
C ILE A 16 -0.89 9.87 1.73
N GLN A 17 0.16 10.32 2.43
CA GLN A 17 0.00 11.08 3.67
C GLN A 17 -0.82 12.35 3.42
N TYR A 18 -0.50 13.11 2.36
CA TYR A 18 -1.26 14.31 2.00
C TYR A 18 -2.74 14.00 1.75
N SER A 19 -3.06 12.90 1.05
CA SER A 19 -4.45 12.48 0.82
C SER A 19 -5.17 12.04 2.11
N LEU A 20 -4.46 11.48 3.09
CA LEU A 20 -5.04 11.14 4.39
C LEU A 20 -5.31 12.41 5.22
N ASP A 21 -4.39 13.37 5.20
CA ASP A 21 -4.52 14.65 5.89
C ASP A 21 -5.64 15.53 5.28
N HIS A 22 -5.88 15.39 3.97
CA HIS A 22 -6.91 16.10 3.18
C HIS A 22 -7.97 15.13 2.65
N ARG A 23 -8.47 14.27 3.55
CA ARG A 23 -9.38 13.17 3.19
C ARG A 23 -10.65 13.61 2.43
N PRO A 24 -11.37 14.69 2.83
CA PRO A 24 -12.56 15.11 2.10
C PRO A 24 -12.29 15.43 0.63
N GLU A 25 -11.23 16.19 0.34
CA GLU A 25 -10.81 16.58 -1.00
C GLU A 25 -10.32 15.37 -1.81
N ALA A 26 -9.54 14.48 -1.17
CA ALA A 26 -9.08 13.26 -1.80
C ALA A 26 -10.24 12.32 -2.16
N LEU A 27 -11.26 12.22 -1.30
CA LEU A 27 -12.46 11.43 -1.57
C LEU A 27 -13.31 12.02 -2.69
N ASP A 28 -13.49 13.34 -2.72
CA ASP A 28 -14.24 14.01 -3.80
C ASP A 28 -13.62 13.70 -5.18
N TYR A 29 -12.29 13.79 -5.27
CA TYR A 29 -11.55 13.36 -6.46
C TYR A 29 -11.74 11.85 -6.75
N ALA A 30 -11.60 10.99 -5.74
CA ALA A 30 -11.72 9.54 -5.90
C ALA A 30 -13.14 9.10 -6.36
N LEU A 31 -14.18 9.82 -5.96
CA LEU A 31 -15.57 9.53 -6.33
C LEU A 31 -15.82 9.63 -7.83
N SER A 32 -15.05 10.45 -8.55
CA SER A 32 -15.10 10.51 -10.02
C SER A 32 -14.76 9.16 -10.68
N PHE A 33 -14.04 8.28 -9.97
CA PHE A 33 -13.68 6.93 -10.42
C PHE A 33 -14.56 5.83 -9.82
N ALA A 34 -15.46 6.16 -8.88
CA ALA A 34 -16.20 5.19 -8.08
C ALA A 34 -17.41 4.56 -8.80
N ARG A 35 -17.56 4.76 -10.13
CA ARG A 35 -18.58 4.12 -11.00
C ARG A 35 -20.02 4.16 -10.44
N GLY A 36 -20.42 5.28 -9.84
CA GLY A 36 -21.76 5.46 -9.28
C GLY A 36 -21.97 4.89 -7.87
N MET A 37 -20.90 4.52 -7.17
CA MET A 37 -20.94 4.17 -5.76
C MET A 37 -21.35 5.39 -4.92
N ASP A 38 -22.18 5.18 -3.90
CA ASP A 38 -22.55 6.26 -2.99
C ASP A 38 -21.32 6.74 -2.17
N PRO A 39 -21.27 8.03 -1.80
CA PRO A 39 -20.10 8.60 -1.12
C PRO A 39 -19.70 7.89 0.18
N LYS A 40 -20.66 7.39 0.96
CA LYS A 40 -20.37 6.74 2.25
C LYS A 40 -19.76 5.36 2.04
N THR A 41 -20.28 4.60 1.08
CA THR A 41 -19.70 3.31 0.72
C THR A 41 -18.30 3.48 0.13
N ALA A 42 -18.09 4.49 -0.70
CA ALA A 42 -16.79 4.80 -1.27
C ALA A 42 -15.77 5.20 -0.19
N ASP A 43 -16.13 6.08 0.74
CA ASP A 43 -15.26 6.47 1.86
C ASP A 43 -14.85 5.24 2.69
N ARG A 44 -15.81 4.38 3.03
CA ARG A 44 -15.52 3.13 3.75
C ARG A 44 -14.60 2.23 2.95
N PHE A 45 -14.89 2.02 1.67
CA PHE A 45 -14.08 1.16 0.80
C PHE A 45 -12.65 1.67 0.66
N VAL A 46 -12.47 2.97 0.42
CA VAL A 46 -11.14 3.61 0.37
C VAL A 46 -10.42 3.45 1.70
N GLY A 47 -11.09 3.66 2.83
CA GLY A 47 -10.50 3.51 4.17
C GLY A 47 -10.00 2.10 4.49
N MET A 48 -10.57 1.06 3.87
CA MET A 48 -10.10 -0.32 4.04
C MET A 48 -8.68 -0.55 3.47
N TYR A 49 -8.29 0.21 2.44
CA TYR A 49 -7.05 -0.01 1.70
C TYR A 49 -6.08 1.18 1.70
N VAL A 50 -6.55 2.36 2.13
CA VAL A 50 -5.75 3.59 2.25
C VAL A 50 -5.77 4.05 3.70
N ASN A 51 -4.71 3.71 4.43
CA ASN A 51 -4.51 4.02 5.85
C ASN A 51 -3.00 4.02 6.18
N GLU A 52 -2.65 4.03 7.46
CA GLU A 52 -1.25 4.03 7.93
C GLU A 52 -0.41 2.89 7.34
N LEU A 53 -0.99 1.70 7.13
CA LEU A 53 -0.27 0.57 6.51
C LEU A 53 0.08 0.84 5.03
N THR A 54 -0.65 1.74 4.38
CA THR A 54 -0.40 2.19 3.00
C THR A 54 0.68 3.26 2.96
N VAL A 55 0.79 4.09 4.00
CA VAL A 55 1.88 5.06 4.17
C VAL A 55 3.19 4.32 4.41
N ASP A 56 3.18 3.42 5.39
CA ASP A 56 4.28 2.51 5.70
C ASP A 56 3.73 1.28 6.44
N TYR A 57 3.91 0.11 5.83
CA TYR A 57 3.49 -1.16 6.44
C TYR A 57 4.40 -1.58 7.61
N GLY A 58 5.56 -0.95 7.77
CA GLY A 58 6.50 -1.10 8.87
C GLY A 58 6.99 -2.53 9.11
N GLU A 59 7.58 -2.76 10.28
CA GLU A 59 8.13 -4.08 10.65
C GLU A 59 7.07 -5.19 10.63
N ARG A 60 5.84 -4.88 11.06
CA ARG A 60 4.74 -5.84 11.04
C ARG A 60 4.39 -6.25 9.62
N GLY A 61 4.35 -5.32 8.68
CA GLY A 61 4.11 -5.59 7.27
C GLY A 61 5.23 -6.39 6.62
N ARG A 62 6.49 -6.02 6.90
CA ARG A 62 7.67 -6.78 6.44
C ARG A 62 7.65 -8.22 6.95
N ALA A 63 7.33 -8.42 8.23
CA ALA A 63 7.18 -9.75 8.81
C ALA A 63 6.03 -10.54 8.17
N ALA A 64 4.90 -9.88 7.87
CA ALA A 64 3.79 -10.51 7.17
C ALA A 64 4.18 -10.97 5.74
N LEU A 65 4.96 -10.16 5.01
CA LEU A 65 5.47 -10.52 3.68
C LEU A 65 6.43 -11.70 3.74
N ARG A 66 7.40 -11.69 4.69
CA ARG A 66 8.30 -12.83 4.91
C ARG A 66 7.52 -14.12 5.13
N ARG A 67 6.57 -14.08 6.08
CA ARG A 67 5.71 -15.23 6.40
C ARG A 67 4.88 -15.70 5.19
N LEU A 68 4.30 -14.78 4.44
CA LEU A 68 3.49 -15.12 3.25
C LEU A 68 4.31 -15.93 2.24
N PHE A 69 5.52 -15.47 1.93
CA PHE A 69 6.38 -16.16 0.97
C PHE A 69 6.96 -17.47 1.54
N GLU A 70 7.32 -17.51 2.82
CA GLU A 70 7.74 -18.75 3.50
C GLU A 70 6.65 -19.83 3.42
N GLU A 71 5.39 -19.47 3.72
CA GLU A 71 4.25 -20.38 3.62
C GLU A 71 3.99 -20.83 2.17
N ALA A 72 4.17 -19.93 1.20
CA ALA A 72 4.03 -20.25 -0.23
C ALA A 72 5.10 -21.24 -0.70
N THR A 73 6.35 -21.05 -0.31
CA THR A 73 7.46 -21.97 -0.60
C THR A 73 7.25 -23.32 0.08
N ALA A 74 6.86 -23.35 1.36
CA ALA A 74 6.58 -24.58 2.10
C ALA A 74 5.46 -25.41 1.47
N LYS A 75 4.43 -24.73 0.92
CA LYS A 75 3.32 -25.36 0.19
C LYS A 75 3.63 -25.65 -1.28
N LYS A 76 4.85 -25.36 -1.75
CA LYS A 76 5.28 -25.51 -3.15
C LYS A 76 4.42 -24.73 -4.16
N LEU A 77 3.84 -23.61 -3.73
CA LEU A 77 3.13 -22.67 -4.61
C LEU A 77 4.10 -21.82 -5.45
N ILE A 78 5.33 -21.66 -4.95
CA ILE A 78 6.47 -21.03 -5.63
C ILE A 78 7.72 -21.92 -5.44
N PRO A 79 8.69 -21.87 -6.37
CA PRO A 79 9.83 -22.80 -6.35
C PRO A 79 10.79 -22.57 -5.19
N GLU A 80 11.03 -21.33 -4.80
CA GLU A 80 11.96 -20.96 -3.72
C GLU A 80 11.54 -19.64 -3.05
N MET A 81 12.14 -19.35 -1.90
CA MET A 81 11.92 -18.11 -1.16
C MET A 81 12.66 -16.96 -1.86
N PRO A 82 11.98 -15.88 -2.29
CA PRO A 82 12.66 -14.74 -2.87
C PRO A 82 13.48 -13.98 -1.82
N ALA A 83 14.61 -13.40 -2.25
CA ALA A 83 15.29 -12.38 -1.47
C ALA A 83 14.42 -11.13 -1.42
N LEU A 84 13.88 -10.81 -0.24
CA LEU A 84 13.04 -9.63 -0.05
C LEU A 84 13.93 -8.40 0.17
N GLU A 85 13.83 -7.45 -0.74
CA GLU A 85 14.43 -6.13 -0.64
C GLU A 85 13.35 -5.08 -0.42
N PHE A 86 13.59 -4.17 0.52
CA PHE A 86 12.68 -3.08 0.84
C PHE A 86 13.34 -1.75 0.47
N VAL A 87 12.60 -0.89 -0.21
CA VAL A 87 13.13 0.40 -0.69
C VAL A 87 13.13 1.40 0.47
N GLY A 88 14.30 1.95 0.79
CA GLY A 88 14.45 2.95 1.86
C GLY A 88 14.75 2.38 3.25
N ASP A 89 14.87 1.06 3.38
CA ASP A 89 15.45 0.36 4.53
C ASP A 89 16.97 0.19 4.39
#